data_AF-A0A538KA03-F1
#
_entry.id   AF-A0A538KA03-F1
#
_cell.length_a   1.000
_cell.length_b   1.000
_cell.length_c   1.000
_cell.angle_alpha   90.00
_cell.angle_beta   90.00
_cell.angle_gamma   90.00
#
_symmetry.space_group_name_H-M   'P 1'
#
loop_
_entity.id
_entity.type
_entity.pdbx_description
1 polymer ?
#
loop_
_entity_poly.entity_id
_entity_poly.type
_entity_poly.pdbx_seq_one_letter_code
_entity_poly.pdbx_strand_id
1 'polypeptide(L)'
;MEPQPVTLAEVARRAAEVVDPEDTDPDVADLLAQFEDADEPIGGVLEGLDERVAEAVGRVDPDGTLPAVQMMGAVITYLGYRRDEVTDVEADILRLAARAEYDGDPPAVIEEWLADQGVTL
;
A
#
# COMPACT_ATOMS: atom_id res chain seq x y z
N MET A 1 -9.43 19.10 -20.89
CA MET A 1 -8.15 18.50 -20.47
C MET A 1 -8.52 17.13 -19.95
N GLU A 2 -7.94 16.07 -20.50
CA GLU A 2 -8.09 14.74 -19.92
C GLU A 2 -7.31 14.71 -18.60
N PRO A 3 -7.81 14.05 -17.54
CA PRO A 3 -7.06 13.93 -16.30
C PRO A 3 -5.73 13.22 -16.58
N GLN A 4 -4.65 13.71 -15.97
CA GLN A 4 -3.38 13.00 -16.08
C GLN A 4 -3.51 11.63 -15.40
N PRO A 5 -2.92 10.57 -15.98
CA PRO A 5 -3.00 9.25 -15.38
C PRO A 5 -2.23 9.23 -14.05
N VAL A 6 -2.81 8.55 -13.05
CA VAL A 6 -2.21 8.39 -11.72
C VAL A 6 -0.84 7.71 -11.82
N THR A 7 0.17 8.26 -11.16
CA THR A 7 1.53 7.70 -11.15
C THR A 7 1.72 6.68 -10.02
N LEU A 8 2.79 5.88 -10.10
CA LEU A 8 3.13 4.97 -9.01
C LEU A 8 3.52 5.75 -7.73
N ALA A 9 4.21 6.87 -7.85
CA ALA A 9 4.54 7.74 -6.71
C ALA A 9 3.27 8.30 -6.01
N GLU A 10 2.24 8.68 -6.78
CA GLU A 10 0.96 9.15 -6.23
C GLU A 10 0.23 8.03 -5.48
N VAL A 11 0.25 6.79 -6.02
CA VAL A 11 -0.30 5.63 -5.32
C VAL A 11 0.47 5.29 -4.05
N ALA A 12 1.80 5.34 -4.08
CA ALA A 12 2.62 5.08 -2.91
C ALA A 12 2.38 6.11 -1.80
N ARG A 13 2.26 7.40 -2.15
CA ARG A 13 1.89 8.44 -1.20
C ARG A 13 0.52 8.18 -0.60
N ARG A 14 -0.47 7.81 -1.42
CA ARG A 14 -1.79 7.46 -0.92
C ARG A 14 -1.76 6.25 -0.01
N ALA A 15 -0.95 5.24 -0.32
CA ALA A 15 -0.79 4.06 0.53
C ALA A 15 -0.20 4.41 1.91
N ALA A 16 0.79 5.31 1.95
CA ALA A 16 1.35 5.82 3.21
C ALA A 16 0.29 6.53 4.06
N GLU A 17 -0.50 7.43 3.45
CA GLU A 17 -1.62 8.11 4.14
C GLU A 17 -2.67 7.15 4.70
N VAL A 18 -2.88 6.00 4.04
CA VAL A 18 -3.84 4.97 4.45
C VAL A 18 -3.34 4.17 5.65
N VAL A 19 -2.04 3.85 5.72
CA VAL A 19 -1.49 3.01 6.81
C VAL A 19 -0.93 3.80 7.99
N ASP A 20 -0.54 5.05 7.77
CA ASP A 20 0.03 5.96 8.76
C ASP A 20 -0.53 7.37 8.55
N PRO A 21 -1.80 7.61 8.90
CA PRO A 21 -2.48 8.90 8.66
C PRO A 21 -1.88 10.06 9.45
N GLU A 22 -1.15 9.78 10.53
CA GLU A 22 -0.52 10.79 11.38
C GLU A 22 0.94 11.09 10.98
N ASP A 23 1.50 10.38 9.98
CA ASP A 23 2.88 10.54 9.49
C ASP A 23 3.91 10.40 10.64
N THR A 24 3.82 9.28 11.37
CA THR A 24 4.63 9.02 12.57
C THR A 24 5.46 7.74 12.50
N ASP A 25 5.18 6.86 11.55
CA ASP A 25 5.87 5.59 11.37
C ASP A 25 7.07 5.76 10.42
N PRO A 26 8.32 5.72 10.95
CA PRO A 26 9.51 5.90 10.12
C PRO A 26 9.71 4.79 9.10
N ASP A 27 9.22 3.57 9.35
CA ASP A 27 9.38 2.46 8.42
C ASP A 27 8.44 2.63 7.21
N VAL A 28 7.25 3.21 7.43
CA VAL A 28 6.34 3.63 6.34
C VAL A 28 6.99 4.74 5.50
N ALA A 29 7.63 5.73 6.14
CA ALA A 29 8.35 6.78 5.43
C ALA A 29 9.52 6.23 4.60
N ASP A 30 10.28 5.27 5.14
CA ASP A 30 11.39 4.62 4.42
C ASP A 30 10.90 3.81 3.20
N LEU A 31 9.73 3.18 3.29
CA LEU A 31 9.11 2.49 2.16
C LEU A 31 8.59 3.50 1.11
N LEU A 32 7.96 4.59 1.54
CA LEU A 32 7.51 5.67 0.63
C LEU A 32 8.67 6.23 -0.19
N ALA A 33 9.83 6.44 0.45
CA ALA A 33 11.04 6.94 -0.20
C ALA A 33 11.51 6.06 -1.37
N GLN A 34 11.17 4.77 -1.41
CA GLN A 34 11.50 3.89 -2.54
C GLN A 34 10.73 4.21 -3.83
N PHE A 35 9.63 4.97 -3.73
CA PHE A 35 8.72 5.26 -4.83
C PHE A 35 8.58 6.76 -5.16
N GLU A 36 9.26 7.66 -4.44
CA GLU A 36 9.13 9.11 -4.65
C GLU A 36 9.44 9.57 -6.08
N ASP A 37 10.40 8.90 -6.73
CA ASP A 37 10.81 9.20 -8.11
C ASP A 37 10.03 8.40 -9.17
N ALA A 38 9.02 7.61 -8.78
CA ALA A 38 8.26 6.74 -9.69
C ALA A 38 7.13 7.52 -10.40
N ASP A 39 7.52 8.50 -11.22
CA ASP A 39 6.62 9.40 -11.97
C ASP A 39 5.90 8.72 -13.14
N GLU A 40 6.22 7.46 -13.45
CA GLU A 40 5.54 6.72 -14.51
C GLU A 40 4.06 6.42 -14.18
N PRO A 41 3.16 6.47 -15.18
CA PRO A 41 1.76 6.07 -14.99
C PRO A 41 1.65 4.64 -14.47
N ILE A 42 0.87 4.41 -13.41
CA ILE A 42 0.81 3.09 -12.77
C ILE A 42 0.29 2.01 -13.73
N GLY A 43 -0.62 2.37 -14.63
CA GLY A 43 -1.13 1.48 -15.68
C GLY A 43 -0.06 1.01 -16.68
N GLY A 44 1.07 1.71 -16.78
CA GLY A 44 2.20 1.36 -17.63
C GLY A 44 3.21 0.40 -16.99
N VAL A 45 3.09 0.14 -15.68
CA VAL A 45 4.02 -0.71 -14.90
C VAL A 45 3.34 -1.84 -14.15
N LEU A 46 2.09 -2.15 -14.51
CA LEU A 46 1.35 -3.28 -13.91
C LEU A 46 2.10 -4.60 -14.12
N GLU A 47 2.73 -4.78 -15.28
CA GLU A 47 3.65 -5.90 -15.50
C GLU A 47 4.92 -5.69 -14.67
N GLY A 48 5.04 -6.44 -13.57
CA GLY A 48 6.17 -6.34 -12.63
C GLY A 48 5.90 -5.45 -11.41
N LEU A 49 4.68 -4.91 -11.25
CA LEU A 49 4.32 -4.13 -10.06
C LEU A 49 4.50 -4.96 -8.78
N ASP A 50 3.94 -6.17 -8.73
CA ASP A 50 3.98 -7.04 -7.56
C ASP A 50 5.43 -7.35 -7.13
N GLU A 51 6.30 -7.67 -8.08
CA GLU A 51 7.73 -7.93 -7.82
C GLU A 51 8.44 -6.67 -7.30
N ARG A 52 8.20 -5.52 -7.94
CA ARG A 52 8.79 -4.24 -7.52
C ARG A 52 8.36 -3.84 -6.11
N VAL A 53 7.08 -4.03 -5.78
CA VAL A 53 6.54 -3.76 -4.44
C VAL A 53 7.15 -4.71 -3.42
N ALA A 54 7.18 -6.01 -3.70
CA ALA A 54 7.77 -7.01 -2.81
C ALA A 54 9.26 -6.74 -2.55
N GLU A 55 10.02 -6.33 -3.57
CA GLU A 55 11.41 -5.92 -3.41
C GLU A 55 11.55 -4.68 -2.50
N ALA A 56 10.70 -3.67 -2.68
CA ALA A 56 10.74 -2.46 -1.85
C ALA A 56 10.39 -2.77 -0.38
N VAL A 57 9.32 -3.55 -0.16
CA VAL A 57 8.92 -4.04 1.16
C VAL A 57 10.07 -4.82 1.80
N GLY A 58 10.70 -5.76 1.09
CA GLY A 58 11.80 -6.57 1.62
C GLY A 58 13.09 -5.79 1.95
N ARG A 59 13.26 -4.56 1.42
CA ARG A 59 14.37 -3.67 1.81
C ARG A 59 14.13 -3.03 3.19
N VAL A 60 12.87 -2.77 3.54
CA VAL A 60 12.46 -2.11 4.79
C VAL A 60 12.12 -3.14 5.87
N ASP A 61 11.34 -4.17 5.53
CA ASP A 61 10.90 -5.24 6.42
C ASP A 61 11.41 -6.61 5.94
N PRO A 62 12.72 -6.89 6.06
CA PRO A 62 13.32 -8.14 5.59
C PRO A 62 12.81 -9.38 6.34
N ASP A 63 12.33 -9.20 7.57
CA ASP A 63 11.84 -10.29 8.43
C ASP A 63 10.31 -10.47 8.37
N GLY A 64 9.58 -9.57 7.68
CA GLY A 64 8.12 -9.66 7.54
C GLY A 64 7.38 -9.41 8.86
N THR A 65 7.89 -8.51 9.70
CA THR A 65 7.42 -8.26 11.07
C THR A 65 6.78 -6.90 11.28
N LEU A 66 6.71 -6.06 10.25
CA LEU A 66 6.20 -4.69 10.33
C LEU A 66 4.83 -4.58 9.63
N PRO A 67 3.71 -4.67 10.36
CA PRO A 67 2.37 -4.72 9.76
C PRO A 67 2.06 -3.53 8.85
N ALA A 68 2.45 -2.32 9.26
CA ALA A 68 2.23 -1.11 8.47
C ALA A 68 2.98 -1.15 7.13
N VAL A 69 4.22 -1.65 7.10
CA VAL A 69 5.03 -1.81 5.88
C VAL A 69 4.42 -2.87 4.96
N GLN A 70 4.04 -4.03 5.51
CA GLN A 70 3.36 -5.09 4.76
C GLN A 70 2.05 -4.57 4.14
N MET A 71 1.25 -3.87 4.93
CA MET A 71 -0.04 -3.33 4.48
C MET A 71 0.13 -2.18 3.49
N MET A 72 1.17 -1.36 3.59
CA MET A 72 1.48 -0.34 2.58
C MET A 72 1.76 -0.99 1.23
N GLY A 73 2.56 -2.07 1.21
CA GLY A 73 2.79 -2.86 0.00
C GLY A 73 1.49 -3.42 -0.59
N ALA A 74 0.65 -4.03 0.25
CA ALA A 74 -0.66 -4.54 -0.17
C ALA A 74 -1.56 -3.45 -0.76
N VAL A 75 -1.58 -2.25 -0.16
CA VAL A 75 -2.37 -1.11 -0.66
C VAL A 75 -1.83 -0.60 -2.00
N ILE A 76 -0.51 -0.52 -2.19
CA ILE A 76 0.09 -0.14 -3.48
C ILE A 76 -0.33 -1.12 -4.58
N THR A 77 -0.19 -2.42 -4.32
CA THR A 77 -0.59 -3.47 -5.27
C THR A 77 -2.08 -3.40 -5.58
N TYR A 78 -2.92 -3.28 -4.55
CA TYR A 78 -4.37 -3.15 -4.69
C TYR A 78 -4.76 -1.97 -5.58
N LEU A 79 -4.27 -0.77 -5.26
CA LEU A 79 -4.55 0.46 -6.01
C LEU A 79 -3.92 0.46 -7.40
N GLY A 80 -2.86 -0.30 -7.65
CA GLY A 80 -2.34 -0.54 -9.00
C GLY A 80 -3.41 -1.15 -9.91
N TYR A 81 -4.08 -2.19 -9.44
CA TYR A 81 -5.17 -2.85 -10.18
C TYR A 81 -6.53 -2.13 -10.07
N ARG A 82 -6.71 -1.27 -9.06
CA ARG A 82 -7.95 -0.53 -8.72
C ARG A 82 -7.74 0.99 -8.66
N ARG A 83 -6.98 1.54 -9.61
CA ARG A 83 -6.57 2.97 -9.60
C ARG A 83 -7.73 3.98 -9.52
N ASP A 84 -8.94 3.59 -9.91
CA ASP A 84 -10.15 4.40 -9.78
C ASP A 84 -10.60 4.59 -8.32
N GLU A 85 -10.12 3.76 -7.40
CA GLU A 85 -10.43 3.78 -5.96
C GLU A 85 -9.39 4.57 -5.14
N VAL A 86 -8.41 5.21 -5.77
CA VAL A 86 -7.33 5.95 -5.08
C VAL A 86 -7.87 7.06 -4.15
N THR A 87 -9.05 7.60 -4.45
CA THR A 87 -9.72 8.64 -3.65
C THR A 87 -10.78 8.11 -2.69
N ASP A 88 -10.92 6.79 -2.57
CA ASP A 88 -11.88 6.18 -1.65
C ASP A 88 -11.44 6.33 -0.19
N VAL A 89 -12.35 5.95 0.72
CA VAL A 89 -12.14 6.04 2.17
C VAL A 89 -11.00 5.13 2.59
N GLU A 90 -10.10 5.65 3.42
CA GLU A 90 -8.86 4.97 3.85
C GLU A 90 -9.15 3.59 4.44
N ALA A 91 -10.13 3.50 5.35
CA ALA A 91 -10.53 2.25 5.99
C ALA A 91 -11.07 1.20 5.00
N ASP A 92 -11.75 1.64 3.92
CA ASP A 92 -12.24 0.72 2.88
C ASP A 92 -11.10 0.22 2.00
N ILE A 93 -10.18 1.11 1.61
CA ILE A 93 -8.96 0.74 0.87
C ILE A 93 -8.17 -0.29 1.68
N LEU A 94 -7.92 -0.01 2.96
CA LEU A 94 -7.13 -0.89 3.83
C LEU A 94 -7.78 -2.26 3.99
N ARG A 95 -9.11 -2.31 4.20
CA ARG A 95 -9.89 -3.55 4.30
C ARG A 95 -9.85 -4.37 3.00
N LEU A 96 -10.01 -3.72 1.85
CA LEU A 96 -10.04 -4.38 0.55
C LEU A 96 -8.65 -4.89 0.14
N ALA A 97 -7.60 -4.10 0.42
CA ALA A 97 -6.22 -4.49 0.20
C ALA A 97 -5.85 -5.71 1.07
N ALA A 98 -6.15 -5.69 2.37
CA ALA A 98 -5.90 -6.83 3.26
C ALA A 98 -6.61 -8.11 2.79
N ARG A 99 -7.88 -7.97 2.36
CA ARG A 99 -8.64 -9.10 1.82
C ARG A 99 -8.06 -9.63 0.51
N ALA A 100 -7.57 -8.75 -0.36
CA ALA A 100 -6.97 -9.14 -1.63
C ALA A 100 -5.61 -9.83 -1.43
N GLU A 101 -4.78 -9.32 -0.52
CA GLU A 101 -3.45 -9.85 -0.23
C GLU A 101 -3.50 -11.23 0.45
N TYR A 102 -4.38 -11.37 1.44
CA TYR A 102 -4.41 -12.56 2.29
C TYR A 102 -5.60 -13.49 2.02
N ASP A 103 -6.31 -13.31 0.91
CA ASP A 103 -7.54 -14.06 0.60
C ASP A 103 -8.61 -14.02 1.71
N GLY A 104 -8.56 -12.99 2.58
CA GLY A 104 -9.43 -12.83 3.74
C GLY A 104 -9.01 -13.60 5.00
N ASP A 105 -7.80 -14.18 5.03
CA ASP A 105 -7.22 -14.90 6.17
C ASP A 105 -5.79 -14.38 6.47
N PRO A 106 -5.66 -13.11 6.92
CA PRO A 106 -4.35 -12.54 7.21
C PRO A 106 -3.69 -13.14 8.47
N PRO A 107 -2.36 -13.02 8.61
CA PRO A 107 -1.67 -13.37 9.84
C PRO A 107 -2.21 -12.59 11.05
N ALA A 108 -2.22 -13.22 12.23
CA ALA A 108 -2.76 -12.61 13.46
C ALA A 108 -2.17 -11.22 13.80
N VAL A 109 -0.89 -10.99 13.49
CA VAL A 109 -0.24 -9.69 13.70
C VAL A 109 -0.83 -8.59 12.80
N ILE A 110 -1.28 -8.95 11.59
CA ILE A 110 -1.97 -8.05 10.67
C ILE A 110 -3.41 -7.84 11.13
N GLU A 111 -4.11 -8.88 11.59
CA GLU A 111 -5.47 -8.74 12.15
C GLU A 111 -5.52 -7.80 13.35
N GLU A 112 -4.60 -7.97 14.29
CA GLU A 112 -4.50 -7.13 15.48
C GLU A 112 -4.22 -5.67 15.09
N TRP A 113 -3.26 -5.46 14.19
CA TRP A 113 -2.94 -4.13 13.70
C TRP A 113 -4.12 -3.48 12.93
N LEU A 114 -4.82 -4.22 12.08
CA LEU A 114 -6.02 -3.73 11.38
C LEU A 114 -7.11 -3.30 12.38
N ALA A 115 -7.31 -4.08 13.45
CA ALA A 115 -8.27 -3.74 14.49
C ALA A 115 -7.90 -2.43 15.23
N ASP A 116 -6.61 -2.19 15.47
CA ASP A 116 -6.11 -0.93 16.03
C ASP A 116 -6.35 0.26 15.09
N GLN A 117 -6.32 0.04 13.77
CA GLN A 117 -6.74 1.02 12.75
C GLN A 117 -8.28 1.17 12.64
N GLY A 118 -9.06 0.42 13.42
CA GLY A 118 -10.52 0.42 13.37
C GLY A 118 -11.12 -0.35 12.19
N VAL A 119 -10.33 -1.24 11.56
CA VAL A 119 -10.73 -2.07 10.42
C VAL A 119 -11.01 -3.51 10.88
N THR A 120 -12.02 -4.15 10.28
CA THR A 120 -12.35 -5.56 10.51
C THR A 120 -12.68 -6.22 9.17
N LEU A 121 -12.26 -7.48 8.99
CA LEU A 121 -12.41 -8.25 7.74
C LEU A 121 -13.71 -9.06 7.66
#